data_AF-A0A5R9G108-F1
#
_entry.id   AF-A0A5R9G108-F1
#
_cell.length_a   1.000
_cell.length_b   1.000
_cell.length_c   1.000
_cell.angle_alpha   90.00
_cell.angle_beta   90.00
_cell.angle_gamma   90.00
#
_symmetry.space_group_name_H-M   'P 1'
#
loop_
_entity.id
_entity.type
_entity.pdbx_description
1 polymer ?
#
loop_
_entity_poly.entity_id
_entity_poly.type
_entity_poly.pdbx_seq_one_letter_code
_entity_poly.pdbx_strand_id
1 'polypeptide(L)'
;MNKNKILHIVVTSTVLFGGSLAITPYASAAVAEVERTVNFREEPSVDGDQIRYLRTGEKVSILERVNSYWLKVKDSRGTVGYVSSSSKYVDIQDGSGTTASSGSAAIAVVERTVNFREEPSVDGDQIRYLRTGEKVSILEKVNSYWLKVKDSKGKVGYVSSSSKYIDIKGNVETSETKPTETKPNGTKPSASVQKVINAGMKYLGTPYEFGSSRSNTRTFDCSDFVRQAYKDGAGITLTSNSRTQADYVRSIGKTTTDWRDLKPGDIMFFMSYEGSDETDYEGINKSGQRITHNAIYLGDGKILQTYSKDSGGVRIDTIGDDHWEYRFIFGGSVL
;
A
#
# COMPACT_ATOMS: atom_id res chain seq x y z
N MET A 1 12.98 -69.50 40.53
CA MET A 1 14.45 -69.29 40.48
C MET A 1 15.03 -70.30 39.51
N ASN A 2 15.53 -69.86 38.34
CA ASN A 2 16.68 -70.48 37.69
C ASN A 2 17.20 -69.56 36.57
N LYS A 3 18.50 -69.34 36.62
CA LYS A 3 19.28 -68.45 35.76
C LYS A 3 19.87 -69.24 34.58
N ASN A 4 20.24 -68.47 33.54
CA ASN A 4 21.27 -68.74 32.54
C ASN A 4 20.90 -69.68 31.38
N LYS A 5 21.40 -69.51 30.15
CA LYS A 5 21.99 -68.42 29.35
C LYS A 5 22.13 -69.03 27.94
N ILE A 6 21.66 -68.28 26.92
CA ILE A 6 22.25 -68.10 25.57
C ILE A 6 22.67 -69.34 24.76
N LEU A 7 22.02 -69.54 23.60
CA LEU A 7 22.70 -70.01 22.38
C LEU A 7 22.07 -69.39 21.12
N HIS A 8 22.94 -68.93 20.22
CA HIS A 8 22.66 -68.24 18.97
C HIS A 8 22.03 -69.15 17.90
N ILE A 9 20.97 -68.67 17.23
CA ILE A 9 20.63 -69.07 15.86
C ILE A 9 20.23 -67.83 15.06
N VAL A 10 21.00 -67.56 14.02
CA VAL A 10 20.67 -66.65 12.91
C VAL A 10 20.00 -67.49 11.83
N VAL A 11 18.75 -67.20 11.46
CA VAL A 11 18.27 -67.36 10.07
C VAL A 11 17.25 -66.27 9.76
N THR A 12 17.61 -65.52 8.73
CA THR A 12 16.91 -64.52 7.96
C THR A 12 15.52 -64.92 7.47
N SER A 13 14.54 -64.02 7.63
CA SER A 13 13.50 -63.83 6.60
C SER A 13 13.03 -62.38 6.59
N THR A 14 13.30 -61.79 5.44
CA THR A 14 12.98 -60.45 4.97
C THR A 14 11.46 -60.28 4.91
N VAL A 15 10.93 -59.26 5.61
CA VAL A 15 9.72 -58.58 5.16
C VAL A 15 10.11 -57.15 4.86
N LEU A 16 10.37 -56.92 3.58
CA LEU A 16 10.37 -55.60 2.96
C LEU A 16 8.93 -55.08 3.04
N PHE A 17 8.66 -54.19 3.98
CA PHE A 17 7.68 -53.14 3.75
C PHE A 17 8.43 -51.81 3.76
N GLY A 18 8.88 -51.44 2.56
CA GLY A 18 9.26 -50.09 2.24
C GLY A 18 8.04 -49.20 2.38
N GLY A 19 7.82 -48.70 3.59
CA GLY A 19 7.17 -47.43 3.81
C GLY A 19 8.29 -46.41 3.98
N SER A 20 8.87 -45.94 2.88
CA SER A 20 9.56 -44.66 2.92
C SER A 20 8.52 -43.65 3.40
N LEU A 21 8.61 -43.23 4.66
CA LEU A 21 8.10 -41.95 5.09
C LEU A 21 8.75 -40.96 4.14
N ALA A 22 8.00 -40.53 3.14
CA ALA A 22 8.31 -39.32 2.41
C ALA A 22 8.35 -38.24 3.49
N ILE A 23 9.55 -37.92 3.95
CA ILE A 23 9.83 -36.67 4.61
C ILE A 23 9.54 -35.66 3.51
N THR A 24 8.30 -35.18 3.44
CA THR A 24 7.98 -34.01 2.64
C THR A 24 8.97 -32.95 3.14
N PRO A 25 9.89 -32.46 2.31
CA PRO A 25 10.69 -31.33 2.73
C PRO A 25 9.69 -30.23 3.07
N TYR A 26 9.60 -29.87 4.35
CA TYR A 26 8.88 -28.68 4.76
C TYR A 26 9.44 -27.57 3.87
N ALA A 27 8.56 -26.97 3.06
CA ALA A 27 8.91 -25.77 2.32
C ALA A 27 9.56 -24.82 3.33
N SER A 28 10.79 -24.42 3.06
CA SER A 28 11.53 -23.51 3.93
C SER A 28 10.68 -22.26 4.08
N ALA A 29 10.08 -22.05 5.25
CA ALA A 29 9.41 -20.80 5.55
C ALA A 29 10.45 -19.69 5.39
N ALA A 30 10.13 -18.61 4.67
CA ALA A 30 11.03 -17.47 4.54
C ALA A 30 11.39 -16.98 5.95
N VAL A 31 12.67 -16.74 6.22
CA VAL A 31 13.14 -16.36 7.56
C VAL A 31 13.56 -14.90 7.51
N ALA A 32 13.20 -14.12 8.52
CA ALA A 32 13.76 -12.80 8.73
C ALA A 32 14.74 -12.85 9.91
N GLU A 33 15.97 -12.38 9.71
CA GLU A 33 16.94 -12.15 10.77
C GLU A 33 16.88 -10.68 11.19
N VAL A 34 16.83 -10.43 12.50
CA VAL A 34 16.72 -9.07 13.02
C VAL A 34 18.11 -8.42 13.00
N GLU A 35 18.31 -7.45 12.11
CA GLU A 35 19.56 -6.67 12.01
C GLU A 35 19.66 -5.63 13.14
N ARG A 36 18.51 -5.09 13.56
CA ARG A 36 18.45 -4.08 14.62
C ARG A 36 17.18 -4.25 15.44
N THR A 37 17.28 -4.07 16.76
CA THR A 37 16.15 -4.23 17.68
C THR A 37 14.87 -3.59 17.14
N VAL A 38 13.80 -4.37 17.10
CA VAL A 38 12.53 -4.00 16.46
C VAL A 38 11.34 -4.41 17.32
N ASN A 39 10.26 -3.63 17.24
CA ASN A 39 9.02 -3.89 17.96
C ASN A 39 8.27 -5.04 17.29
N PHE A 40 7.93 -6.05 18.09
CA PHE A 40 7.05 -7.13 17.71
C PHE A 40 5.69 -6.90 18.35
N ARG A 41 4.66 -6.77 17.52
CA ARG A 41 3.36 -6.20 17.89
C ARG A 41 2.21 -7.14 17.61
N GLU A 42 1.07 -6.90 18.25
CA GLU A 42 -0.15 -7.66 18.04
C GLU A 42 -0.87 -7.30 16.73
N GLU A 43 -0.62 -6.09 16.21
CA GLU A 43 -1.21 -5.58 14.97
C GLU A 43 -0.14 -4.95 14.04
N PRO A 44 -0.36 -4.90 12.71
CA PRO A 44 0.53 -4.27 11.75
C PRO A 44 0.41 -2.73 11.80
N SER A 45 0.60 -2.15 12.98
CA SER A 45 0.54 -0.71 13.25
C SER A 45 1.62 -0.31 14.25
N VAL A 46 2.16 0.91 14.11
CA VAL A 46 3.14 1.44 15.07
C VAL A 46 2.50 1.79 16.41
N ASP A 47 1.17 1.91 16.43
CA ASP A 47 0.36 2.22 17.59
C ASP A 47 -0.22 0.96 18.25
N GLY A 48 -0.08 -0.20 17.61
CA GLY A 48 -0.56 -1.48 18.14
C GLY A 48 0.27 -1.97 19.32
N ASP A 49 -0.35 -2.71 20.24
CA ASP A 49 0.30 -3.17 21.47
C ASP A 49 1.58 -3.97 21.18
N GLN A 50 2.64 -3.63 21.93
CA GLN A 50 3.93 -4.29 21.82
C GLN A 50 3.94 -5.57 22.65
N ILE A 51 4.08 -6.71 21.97
CA ILE A 51 4.29 -8.00 22.62
C ILE A 51 5.64 -7.99 23.33
N ARG A 52 6.71 -7.67 22.58
CA ARG A 52 8.08 -7.52 23.08
C ARG A 52 9.01 -6.90 22.04
N TYR A 53 10.28 -6.75 22.40
CA TYR A 53 11.36 -6.50 21.44
C TYR A 53 11.87 -7.82 20.86
N LEU A 54 12.11 -7.84 19.55
CA LEU A 54 13.01 -8.81 18.92
C LEU A 54 14.42 -8.20 18.91
N ARG A 55 15.42 -8.97 19.36
CA ARG A 55 16.80 -8.48 19.51
C ARG A 55 17.61 -8.74 18.24
N THR A 56 18.67 -7.95 18.02
CA THR A 56 19.62 -8.20 16.94
C THR A 56 20.12 -9.66 16.95
N GLY A 57 20.13 -10.29 15.78
CA GLY A 57 20.47 -11.71 15.56
C GLY A 57 19.32 -12.69 15.81
N GLU A 58 18.16 -12.22 16.28
CA GLU A 58 16.98 -13.09 16.48
C GLU A 58 16.35 -13.42 15.12
N LYS A 59 15.98 -14.69 14.93
CA LYS A 59 15.35 -15.18 13.69
C LYS A 59 13.86 -15.42 13.88
N VAL A 60 13.05 -14.94 12.95
CA VAL A 60 11.59 -15.14 12.92
C VAL A 60 11.16 -15.74 11.60
N SER A 61 10.18 -16.63 11.62
CA SER A 61 9.59 -17.19 10.40
C SER A 61 8.56 -16.24 9.83
N ILE A 62 8.70 -15.85 8.57
CA ILE A 62 7.72 -15.02 7.87
C ILE A 62 6.54 -15.89 7.47
N LEU A 63 5.36 -15.50 7.93
CA LEU A 63 4.09 -16.14 7.58
C LEU A 63 3.42 -15.43 6.41
N GLU A 64 3.50 -14.09 6.38
CA GLU A 64 2.80 -13.26 5.39
C GLU A 64 3.44 -11.87 5.32
N ARG A 65 3.46 -11.27 4.12
CA ARG A 65 3.76 -9.84 3.97
C ARG A 65 2.45 -9.07 3.89
N VAL A 66 2.11 -8.36 4.96
CA VAL A 66 0.80 -7.70 5.13
C VAL A 66 0.68 -6.47 4.22
N ASN A 67 1.74 -5.66 4.14
CA ASN A 67 1.87 -4.50 3.25
C ASN A 67 3.33 -4.09 3.11
N SER A 68 3.59 -2.87 2.60
CA SER A 68 4.94 -2.33 2.39
C SER A 68 5.77 -2.12 3.66
N TYR A 69 5.13 -2.11 4.84
CA TYR A 69 5.75 -1.76 6.12
C TYR A 69 5.71 -2.87 7.16
N TRP A 70 4.92 -3.93 6.95
CA TRP A 70 4.65 -4.95 7.96
C TRP A 70 4.78 -6.38 7.43
N LEU A 71 5.52 -7.19 8.17
CA LEU A 71 5.55 -8.65 8.04
C LEU A 71 4.75 -9.26 9.20
N LYS A 72 3.94 -10.27 8.89
CA LYS A 72 3.42 -11.19 9.88
C LYS A 72 4.46 -12.29 10.08
N VAL A 73 4.93 -12.45 11.30
CA VAL A 73 6.03 -13.35 11.62
C VAL A 73 5.71 -14.21 12.84
N LYS A 74 6.38 -15.35 12.95
CA LYS A 74 6.33 -16.27 14.08
C LYS A 74 7.71 -16.37 14.73
N ASP A 75 7.78 -16.11 16.03
CA ASP A 75 9.04 -16.20 16.78
C ASP A 75 9.41 -17.65 17.16
N SER A 76 10.60 -17.84 17.72
CA SER A 76 11.09 -19.15 18.18
C SER A 76 10.28 -19.77 19.32
N ARG A 77 9.47 -18.96 20.02
CA ARG A 77 8.55 -19.39 21.09
C ARG A 77 7.18 -19.80 20.54
N GLY A 78 6.95 -19.59 19.24
CA GLY A 78 5.70 -19.89 18.55
C GLY A 78 4.68 -18.76 18.56
N THR A 79 5.03 -17.60 19.10
CA THR A 79 4.18 -16.40 19.13
C THR A 79 4.08 -15.80 17.74
N VAL A 80 2.87 -15.47 17.30
CA VAL A 80 2.61 -14.80 16.02
C VAL A 80 2.30 -13.34 16.26
N GLY A 81 2.88 -12.47 15.45
CA GLY A 81 2.65 -11.03 15.52
C GLY A 81 3.24 -10.32 14.31
N TYR A 82 3.39 -9.01 14.41
CA TYR A 82 3.79 -8.16 13.31
C TYR A 82 5.07 -7.41 13.61
N VAL A 83 5.94 -7.32 12.61
CA VAL A 83 7.22 -6.63 12.68
C VAL A 83 7.41 -5.75 11.45
N SER A 84 8.16 -4.66 11.60
CA SER A 84 8.47 -3.79 10.45
C SER A 84 9.20 -4.59 9.36
N SER A 85 8.77 -4.44 8.11
CA SER A 85 9.42 -5.03 6.93
C SER A 85 10.60 -4.21 6.41
N SER A 86 11.01 -3.17 7.13
CA SER A 86 12.12 -2.30 6.74
C SER A 86 13.45 -3.02 6.94
N SER A 87 14.32 -2.93 5.92
CA SER A 87 15.69 -3.47 5.92
C SER A 87 16.58 -2.87 7.01
N LYS A 88 16.17 -1.77 7.65
CA LYS A 88 16.82 -1.21 8.84
C LYS A 88 16.70 -2.12 10.06
N TYR A 89 15.70 -2.98 10.09
CA TYR A 89 15.33 -3.79 11.25
C TYR A 89 15.41 -5.28 10.97
N VAL A 90 15.05 -5.71 9.76
CA VAL A 90 14.99 -7.14 9.39
C VAL A 90 15.65 -7.39 8.03
N ASP A 91 16.50 -8.41 7.97
CA ASP A 91 17.03 -9.00 6.75
C ASP A 91 16.20 -10.23 6.38
N ILE A 92 15.56 -10.20 5.22
CA ILE A 92 14.70 -11.29 4.77
C ILE A 92 15.56 -12.29 3.98
N GLN A 93 15.86 -13.41 4.63
CA GLN A 93 16.57 -14.55 4.05
C GLN A 93 15.55 -15.49 3.42
N ASP A 94 15.26 -15.27 2.15
CA ASP A 94 14.46 -16.19 1.34
C ASP A 94 15.25 -17.49 1.13
N GLY A 95 14.84 -18.54 1.84
CA GLY A 95 15.25 -19.90 1.54
C GLY A 95 14.68 -20.30 0.18
N SER A 96 15.45 -20.02 -0.88
CA SER A 96 15.05 -20.26 -2.27
C SER A 96 14.77 -21.74 -2.52
N GLY A 97 13.48 -22.07 -2.48
CA GLY A 97 12.87 -23.18 -3.19
C GLY A 97 11.84 -22.61 -4.15
N THR A 98 12.31 -22.15 -5.31
CA THR A 98 11.49 -21.87 -6.49
C THR A 98 10.48 -23.00 -6.71
N THR A 99 9.19 -22.73 -6.50
CA THR A 99 8.18 -23.31 -7.37
C THR A 99 7.88 -22.24 -8.39
N ALA A 100 8.51 -22.38 -9.55
CA ALA A 100 8.07 -21.70 -10.76
C ALA A 100 6.59 -22.05 -10.97
N SER A 101 5.70 -21.12 -10.65
CA SER A 101 4.48 -21.04 -11.43
C SER A 101 4.92 -20.49 -12.77
N SER A 102 5.09 -21.39 -13.74
CA SER A 102 5.22 -21.08 -15.16
C SER A 102 3.93 -20.41 -15.64
N GLY A 103 3.65 -19.20 -15.17
CA GLY A 103 2.85 -18.24 -15.89
C GLY A 103 3.78 -17.62 -16.91
N SER A 104 3.53 -17.90 -18.20
CA SER A 104 4.25 -17.32 -19.34
C SER A 104 4.65 -15.87 -19.06
N ALA A 105 5.96 -15.60 -18.99
CA ALA A 105 6.48 -14.28 -18.64
C ALA A 105 5.95 -13.23 -19.63
N ALA A 106 4.94 -12.47 -19.22
CA ALA A 106 4.39 -11.40 -20.03
C ALA A 106 5.49 -10.37 -20.29
N ILE A 107 5.72 -10.06 -21.56
CA ILE A 107 6.72 -9.09 -21.96
C ILE A 107 6.03 -7.74 -22.03
N ALA A 108 6.60 -6.75 -21.35
CA ALA A 108 6.20 -5.36 -21.44
C ALA A 108 7.13 -4.62 -22.40
N VAL A 109 6.57 -3.84 -23.32
CA VAL A 109 7.32 -2.91 -24.17
C VAL A 109 7.15 -1.52 -23.61
N VAL A 110 8.27 -0.81 -23.45
CA VAL A 110 8.27 0.58 -22.99
C VAL A 110 7.83 1.47 -24.16
N GLU A 111 6.63 2.02 -24.12
CA GLU A 111 6.09 2.92 -25.15
C GLU A 111 6.63 4.35 -24.99
N ARG A 112 6.93 4.75 -23.75
CA ARG A 112 7.50 6.06 -23.42
C ARG A 112 8.47 5.94 -22.26
N THR A 113 9.55 6.72 -22.30
CA THR A 113 10.56 6.74 -21.24
C THR A 113 9.91 6.78 -19.84
N VAL A 114 10.34 5.87 -18.97
CA VAL A 114 9.75 5.66 -17.65
C VAL A 114 10.83 5.39 -16.61
N ASN A 115 10.56 5.80 -15.37
CA ASN A 115 11.48 5.60 -14.25
C ASN A 115 11.43 4.14 -13.82
N PHE A 116 12.61 3.53 -13.78
CA PHE A 116 12.82 2.22 -13.18
C PHE A 116 13.43 2.42 -11.81
N ARG A 117 12.72 1.97 -10.78
CA ARG A 117 12.97 2.35 -9.39
C ARG A 117 13.25 1.15 -8.52
N GLU A 118 13.88 1.41 -7.38
CA GLU A 118 14.17 0.38 -6.38
C GLU A 118 12.94 -0.01 -5.56
N GLU A 119 11.93 0.87 -5.51
CA GLU A 119 10.67 0.65 -4.80
C GLU A 119 9.46 1.02 -5.67
N PRO A 120 8.26 0.43 -5.43
CA PRO A 120 7.02 0.76 -6.13
C PRO A 120 6.44 2.09 -5.59
N SER A 121 7.25 3.15 -5.64
CA SER A 121 6.93 4.49 -5.18
C SER A 121 7.51 5.53 -6.12
N VAL A 122 6.82 6.67 -6.28
CA VAL A 122 7.36 7.81 -7.06
C VAL A 122 8.49 8.53 -6.31
N ASP A 123 8.55 8.38 -4.99
CA ASP A 123 9.57 8.93 -4.11
C ASP A 123 10.76 7.98 -3.93
N GLY A 124 10.63 6.72 -4.37
CA GLY A 124 11.69 5.72 -4.27
C GLY A 124 12.85 5.99 -5.23
N ASP A 125 14.06 5.57 -4.84
CA ASP A 125 15.27 5.81 -5.61
C ASP A 125 15.17 5.29 -7.05
N GLN A 126 15.58 6.13 -8.00
CA GLN A 126 15.60 5.80 -9.41
C GLN A 126 16.89 5.04 -9.73
N ILE A 127 16.75 3.78 -10.17
CA ILE A 127 17.85 2.99 -10.71
C ILE A 127 18.36 3.65 -12.00
N ARG A 128 17.43 3.82 -12.96
CA ARG A 128 17.69 4.45 -14.26
C ARG A 128 16.39 4.71 -15.02
N TYR A 129 16.50 5.29 -16.21
CA TYR A 129 15.40 5.33 -17.16
C TYR A 129 15.36 4.04 -18.00
N LEU A 130 14.15 3.52 -18.21
CA LEU A 130 13.87 2.58 -19.31
C LEU A 130 13.46 3.40 -20.53
N ARG A 131 14.07 3.13 -21.68
CA ARG A 131 13.86 3.93 -22.90
C ARG A 131 12.73 3.37 -23.76
N THR A 132 12.09 4.21 -24.57
CA THR A 132 11.10 3.75 -25.57
C THR A 132 11.67 2.62 -26.43
N GLY A 133 10.89 1.56 -26.62
CA GLY A 133 11.25 0.34 -27.33
C GLY A 133 11.97 -0.71 -26.48
N GLU A 134 12.39 -0.38 -25.26
CA GLU A 134 13.02 -1.33 -24.34
C GLU A 134 12.00 -2.38 -23.87
N LYS A 135 12.43 -3.64 -23.81
CA LYS A 135 11.59 -4.76 -23.37
C LYS A 135 11.97 -5.15 -21.94
N VAL A 136 10.97 -5.35 -21.11
CA VAL A 136 11.13 -5.83 -19.73
C VAL A 136 10.24 -7.02 -19.47
N SER A 137 10.73 -7.97 -18.68
CA SER A 137 9.94 -9.13 -18.26
C SER A 137 9.13 -8.77 -17.03
N ILE A 138 7.81 -8.94 -17.08
CA ILE A 138 6.94 -8.72 -15.92
C ILE A 138 7.08 -9.92 -14.99
N LEU A 139 7.53 -9.65 -13.77
CA LEU A 139 7.65 -10.65 -12.71
C LEU A 139 6.39 -10.69 -11.85
N GLU A 140 5.84 -9.52 -11.56
CA GLU A 140 4.70 -9.38 -10.65
C GLU A 140 3.96 -8.06 -10.91
N LYS A 141 2.63 -8.07 -10.76
CA LYS A 141 1.84 -6.85 -10.65
C LYS A 141 1.68 -6.52 -9.16
N VAL A 142 2.53 -5.63 -8.66
CA VAL A 142 2.61 -5.25 -7.24
C VAL A 142 1.30 -4.65 -6.75
N ASN A 143 0.71 -3.78 -7.58
CA ASN A 143 -0.63 -3.23 -7.39
C ASN A 143 -1.13 -2.66 -8.74
N SER A 144 -2.20 -1.88 -8.72
CA SER A 144 -2.75 -1.24 -9.92
C SER A 144 -1.79 -0.27 -10.61
N TYR A 145 -0.74 0.22 -9.95
CA TYR A 145 0.15 1.29 -10.39
C TYR A 145 1.59 0.86 -10.67
N TRP A 146 2.01 -0.29 -10.15
CA TRP A 146 3.40 -0.74 -10.22
C TRP A 146 3.50 -2.18 -10.71
N LEU A 147 4.38 -2.38 -11.68
CA LEU A 147 4.86 -3.69 -12.11
C LEU A 147 6.26 -3.87 -11.54
N LYS A 148 6.50 -5.04 -10.94
CA LYS A 148 7.85 -5.53 -10.70
C LYS A 148 8.33 -6.13 -12.00
N VAL A 149 9.41 -5.59 -12.53
CA VAL A 149 9.94 -5.98 -13.83
C VAL A 149 11.42 -6.27 -13.74
N LYS A 150 11.90 -7.09 -14.67
CA LYS A 150 13.31 -7.40 -14.87
C LYS A 150 13.74 -6.84 -16.22
N ASP A 151 14.82 -6.06 -16.22
CA ASP A 151 15.39 -5.53 -17.46
C ASP A 151 16.25 -6.56 -18.20
N SER A 152 16.71 -6.21 -19.41
CA SER A 152 17.58 -7.06 -20.24
C SER A 152 18.95 -7.32 -19.63
N LYS A 153 19.37 -6.50 -18.66
CA LYS A 153 20.62 -6.67 -17.90
C LYS A 153 20.43 -7.51 -16.64
N GLY A 154 19.21 -7.95 -16.38
CA GLY A 154 18.85 -8.76 -15.23
C GLY A 154 18.58 -7.99 -13.94
N LYS A 155 18.63 -6.65 -13.94
CA LYS A 155 18.27 -5.83 -12.78
C LYS A 155 16.75 -5.88 -12.60
N VAL A 156 16.34 -6.13 -11.36
CA VAL A 156 14.95 -6.11 -10.92
C VAL A 156 14.64 -4.78 -10.27
N GLY A 157 13.45 -4.27 -10.53
CA GLY A 157 12.94 -3.03 -9.95
C GLY A 157 11.49 -2.83 -10.33
N TYR A 158 11.02 -1.61 -10.15
CA TYR A 158 9.61 -1.28 -10.27
C TYR A 158 9.42 -0.22 -11.35
N VAL A 159 8.38 -0.41 -12.15
CA VAL A 159 7.99 0.50 -13.23
C VAL A 159 6.50 0.75 -13.15
N SER A 160 6.05 1.91 -13.62
CA SER A 160 4.62 2.20 -13.68
C SER A 160 3.90 1.19 -14.57
N SER A 161 2.77 0.66 -14.09
CA SER A 161 1.84 -0.19 -14.86
C SER A 161 0.98 0.59 -15.86
N SER A 162 1.13 1.91 -15.92
CA SER A 162 0.32 2.77 -16.78
C SER A 162 0.60 2.49 -18.25
N SER A 163 -0.47 2.31 -19.03
CA SER A 163 -0.43 2.10 -20.48
C SER A 163 0.20 3.26 -21.26
N LYS A 164 0.42 4.42 -20.60
CA LYS A 164 1.20 5.53 -21.16
C LYS A 164 2.69 5.19 -21.32
N TYR A 165 3.21 4.32 -20.46
CA TYR A 165 4.63 4.00 -20.34
C TYR A 165 4.94 2.56 -20.74
N ILE A 166 4.04 1.63 -20.44
CA ILE A 166 4.25 0.19 -20.62
C ILE A 166 3.05 -0.41 -21.35
N ASP A 167 3.30 -1.07 -22.48
CA ASP A 167 2.34 -1.92 -23.16
C ASP A 167 2.62 -3.39 -22.82
N ILE A 168 1.64 -4.06 -22.22
CA ILE A 168 1.75 -5.45 -21.77
C ILE A 168 1.35 -6.35 -22.95
N LYS A 169 2.33 -7.03 -23.56
CA LYS A 169 2.08 -8.04 -24.58
C LYS A 169 1.92 -9.41 -23.90
N GLY A 170 0.68 -9.75 -23.54
CA GLY A 170 0.31 -11.06 -22.98
C GLY A 170 -1.01 -11.02 -22.20
N ASN A 171 -1.89 -12.00 -22.46
CA ASN A 171 -3.23 -12.10 -21.90
C ASN A 171 -3.20 -12.29 -20.37
N VAL A 172 -3.86 -11.42 -19.60
CA VAL A 172 -4.15 -11.65 -18.17
C VAL A 172 -5.66 -11.72 -18.03
N GLU A 173 -6.18 -12.95 -18.01
CA GLU A 173 -7.55 -13.24 -17.64
C GLU A 173 -7.79 -12.84 -16.19
N THR A 174 -8.78 -11.99 -16.01
CA THR A 174 -9.52 -11.75 -14.78
C THR A 174 -10.07 -13.07 -14.24
N SER A 175 -9.47 -13.61 -13.19
CA SER A 175 -10.15 -14.57 -12.31
C SER A 175 -10.83 -13.82 -11.17
N GLU A 176 -12.12 -13.55 -11.39
CA GLU A 176 -13.08 -13.32 -10.33
C GLU A 176 -13.24 -14.62 -9.52
N THR A 177 -13.05 -14.55 -8.21
CA THR A 177 -13.60 -15.56 -7.29
C THR A 177 -14.53 -14.89 -6.29
N LYS A 178 -15.78 -15.34 -6.36
CA LYS A 178 -16.93 -15.04 -5.51
C LYS A 178 -16.58 -15.19 -4.00
N PRO A 179 -17.03 -14.27 -3.13
CA PRO A 179 -16.58 -14.20 -1.74
C PRO A 179 -17.29 -15.25 -0.86
N THR A 180 -16.50 -15.95 -0.05
CA THR A 180 -17.00 -16.68 1.13
C THR A 180 -17.00 -15.71 2.30
N GLU A 181 -18.14 -15.60 2.97
CA GLU A 181 -18.41 -14.70 4.08
C GLU A 181 -17.49 -14.92 5.28
N THR A 182 -16.71 -13.89 5.61
CA THR A 182 -16.37 -13.58 7.01
C THR A 182 -16.24 -12.07 7.17
N LYS A 183 -17.07 -11.49 8.03
CA LYS A 183 -17.20 -10.05 8.30
C LYS A 183 -16.01 -9.55 9.14
N PRO A 184 -15.30 -8.51 8.65
CA PRO A 184 -15.04 -7.34 9.47
C PRO A 184 -15.59 -6.08 8.80
N ASN A 185 -15.98 -5.12 9.62
CA ASN A 185 -16.77 -3.96 9.25
C ASN A 185 -15.90 -2.91 8.54
N GLY A 186 -15.66 -3.07 7.23
CA GLY A 186 -15.04 -2.06 6.37
C GLY A 186 -15.75 -2.09 5.02
N THR A 187 -16.57 -1.08 4.73
CA THR A 187 -17.33 -1.05 3.46
C THR A 187 -16.35 -0.82 2.31
N LYS A 188 -16.19 -1.83 1.45
CA LYS A 188 -15.47 -1.67 0.17
C LYS A 188 -16.02 -0.43 -0.55
N PRO A 189 -15.16 0.51 -1.01
CA PRO A 189 -15.62 1.68 -1.73
C PRO A 189 -16.52 1.29 -2.90
N SER A 190 -17.59 2.05 -3.12
CA SER A 190 -18.46 1.83 -4.27
C SER A 190 -17.65 1.97 -5.58
N ALA A 191 -18.14 1.37 -6.66
CA ALA A 191 -17.45 1.42 -7.95
C ALA A 191 -17.21 2.86 -8.44
N SER A 192 -18.10 3.80 -8.13
CA SER A 192 -17.94 5.24 -8.44
C SER A 192 -16.83 5.87 -7.60
N VAL A 193 -16.78 5.59 -6.29
CA VAL A 193 -15.72 6.08 -5.40
C VAL A 193 -14.36 5.61 -5.89
N GLN A 194 -14.22 4.32 -6.22
CA GLN A 194 -12.96 3.78 -6.70
C GLN A 194 -12.51 4.46 -8.01
N LYS A 195 -13.45 4.80 -8.91
CA LYS A 195 -13.12 5.54 -10.14
C LYS A 195 -12.61 6.95 -9.85
N VAL A 196 -13.19 7.66 -8.89
CA VAL A 196 -12.73 8.99 -8.45
C VAL A 196 -11.32 8.90 -7.88
N ILE A 197 -11.07 7.97 -6.97
CA ILE A 197 -9.75 7.75 -6.39
C ILE A 197 -8.74 7.43 -7.49
N ASN A 198 -9.06 6.47 -8.37
CA ASN A 198 -8.18 6.10 -9.49
C ASN A 198 -7.93 7.27 -10.45
N ALA A 199 -8.92 8.12 -10.69
CA ALA A 199 -8.77 9.32 -11.50
C ALA A 199 -7.83 10.33 -10.82
N GLY A 200 -8.00 10.59 -9.52
CA GLY A 200 -7.10 11.44 -8.75
C GLY A 200 -5.65 10.94 -8.76
N MET A 201 -5.45 9.64 -8.59
CA MET A 201 -4.11 9.03 -8.59
C MET A 201 -3.36 9.19 -9.92
N LYS A 202 -4.05 9.37 -11.06
CA LYS A 202 -3.40 9.65 -12.36
C LYS A 202 -2.62 10.96 -12.34
N TYR A 203 -2.94 11.86 -11.41
CA TYR A 203 -2.37 13.19 -11.33
C TYR A 203 -1.23 13.32 -10.32
N LEU A 204 -0.81 12.24 -9.64
CA LEU A 204 0.33 12.28 -8.72
C LEU A 204 1.55 12.99 -9.35
N GLY A 205 2.15 13.91 -8.60
CA GLY A 205 3.26 14.77 -9.03
C GLY A 205 2.87 15.95 -9.93
N THR A 206 1.59 16.13 -10.29
CA THR A 206 1.17 17.31 -11.07
C THR A 206 1.43 18.58 -10.25
N PRO A 207 2.19 19.56 -10.76
CA PRO A 207 2.62 20.71 -9.96
C PRO A 207 1.47 21.55 -9.42
N TYR A 208 1.69 22.12 -8.23
CA TYR A 208 0.74 23.06 -7.63
C TYR A 208 0.81 24.45 -8.30
N GLU A 209 -0.35 25.00 -8.63
CA GLU A 209 -0.50 26.40 -9.04
C GLU A 209 -1.76 26.99 -8.42
N PHE A 210 -1.60 27.97 -7.53
CA PHE A 210 -2.74 28.66 -6.93
C PHE A 210 -3.61 29.32 -8.00
N GLY A 211 -4.90 29.00 -8.04
CA GLY A 211 -5.81 29.50 -9.05
C GLY A 211 -5.62 28.88 -10.44
N SER A 212 -5.13 27.63 -10.50
CA SER A 212 -4.90 26.88 -11.75
C SER A 212 -6.07 26.93 -12.74
N SER A 213 -5.79 26.74 -14.02
CA SER A 213 -6.83 26.77 -15.04
C SER A 213 -7.67 25.49 -15.07
N ARG A 214 -8.96 25.60 -14.74
CA ARG A 214 -9.98 24.50 -14.73
C ARG A 214 -10.25 23.84 -16.09
N SER A 215 -9.56 24.27 -17.14
CA SER A 215 -9.69 23.82 -18.54
C SER A 215 -8.58 22.87 -18.97
N ASN A 216 -7.52 22.70 -18.18
CA ASN A 216 -6.42 21.78 -18.48
C ASN A 216 -5.85 21.18 -17.19
N THR A 217 -4.90 20.26 -17.33
CA THR A 217 -4.35 19.46 -16.22
C THR A 217 -2.83 19.60 -16.12
N ARG A 218 -2.28 20.75 -16.54
CA ARG A 218 -0.82 20.99 -16.47
C ARG A 218 -0.37 21.29 -15.04
N THR A 219 -1.24 21.94 -14.28
CA THR A 219 -1.06 22.33 -12.89
C THR A 219 -2.40 22.27 -12.18
N PHE A 220 -2.39 22.21 -10.84
CA PHE A 220 -3.62 22.23 -10.04
C PHE A 220 -3.47 23.10 -8.79
N ASP A 221 -4.50 23.82 -8.40
CA ASP A 221 -4.75 24.10 -6.98
C ASP A 221 -5.55 22.97 -6.34
N CYS A 222 -5.71 23.02 -5.02
CA CYS A 222 -6.42 22.00 -4.25
C CYS A 222 -7.82 21.70 -4.80
N SER A 223 -8.61 22.74 -5.02
CA SER A 223 -10.00 22.61 -5.45
C SER A 223 -10.16 22.18 -6.90
N ASP A 224 -9.23 22.59 -7.79
CA ASP A 224 -9.21 22.15 -9.17
C ASP A 224 -8.81 20.68 -9.29
N PHE A 225 -7.83 20.23 -8.49
CA PHE A 225 -7.47 18.82 -8.40
C PHE A 225 -8.65 17.94 -7.98
N VAL A 226 -9.31 18.28 -6.86
CA VAL A 226 -10.48 17.53 -6.38
C VAL A 226 -11.60 17.54 -7.43
N ARG A 227 -11.88 18.69 -8.03
CA ARG A 227 -12.86 18.81 -9.11
C ARG A 227 -12.53 17.92 -10.31
N GLN A 228 -11.27 17.90 -10.73
CA GLN A 228 -10.83 17.12 -11.89
C GLN A 228 -10.90 15.61 -11.62
N ALA A 229 -10.53 15.16 -10.42
CA ALA A 229 -10.66 13.76 -10.02
C ALA A 229 -12.12 13.27 -10.05
N TYR A 230 -13.05 14.09 -9.55
CA TYR A 230 -14.49 13.80 -9.59
C TYR A 230 -15.07 13.84 -11.00
N LYS A 231 -14.64 14.80 -11.81
CA LYS A 231 -15.06 14.92 -13.22
C LYS A 231 -14.64 13.70 -14.03
N ASP A 232 -13.40 13.23 -13.88
CA ASP A 232 -12.89 12.11 -14.67
C ASP A 232 -13.30 10.74 -14.14
N GLY A 233 -13.48 10.62 -12.81
CA GLY A 233 -13.86 9.36 -12.19
C GLY A 233 -15.36 9.08 -12.23
N ALA A 234 -16.18 10.10 -11.94
CA ALA A 234 -17.62 9.95 -11.77
C ALA A 234 -18.46 10.80 -12.72
N GLY A 235 -17.84 11.62 -13.58
CA GLY A 235 -18.58 12.56 -14.44
C GLY A 235 -19.17 13.74 -13.68
N ILE A 236 -18.83 13.92 -12.39
CA ILE A 236 -19.39 14.96 -11.52
C ILE A 236 -18.51 16.20 -11.61
N THR A 237 -19.09 17.30 -12.09
CA THR A 237 -18.39 18.58 -12.17
C THR A 237 -18.67 19.41 -10.92
N LEU A 238 -17.74 19.36 -9.97
CA LEU A 238 -17.78 20.21 -8.78
C LEU A 238 -17.60 21.69 -9.15
N THR A 239 -18.03 22.57 -8.24
CA THR A 239 -17.85 24.03 -8.36
C THR A 239 -16.37 24.41 -8.29
N SER A 240 -16.06 25.66 -8.65
CA SER A 240 -14.70 26.07 -9.01
C SER A 240 -13.70 26.17 -7.84
N ASN A 241 -14.15 26.43 -6.61
CA ASN A 241 -13.27 26.67 -5.46
C ASN A 241 -13.71 25.89 -4.21
N SER A 242 -12.76 25.65 -3.29
CA SER A 242 -12.96 24.80 -2.11
C SER A 242 -14.14 25.22 -1.22
N ARG A 243 -14.41 26.52 -1.06
CA ARG A 243 -15.57 27.01 -0.28
C ARG A 243 -16.89 26.62 -0.92
N THR A 244 -17.04 26.89 -2.22
CA THR A 244 -18.27 26.51 -2.94
C THR A 244 -18.45 24.99 -3.02
N GLN A 245 -17.35 24.22 -3.07
CA GLN A 245 -17.43 22.75 -3.02
C GLN A 245 -17.93 22.28 -1.64
N ALA A 246 -17.50 22.96 -0.58
CA ALA A 246 -17.96 22.70 0.78
C ALA A 246 -19.45 23.02 0.96
N ASP A 247 -19.92 24.15 0.42
CA ASP A 247 -21.34 24.51 0.41
C ASP A 247 -22.17 23.46 -0.33
N TYR A 248 -21.66 22.97 -1.47
CA TYR A 248 -22.30 21.90 -2.22
C TYR A 248 -22.38 20.59 -1.41
N VAL A 249 -21.28 20.14 -0.79
CA VAL A 249 -21.26 18.93 0.06
C VAL A 249 -22.25 19.04 1.22
N ARG A 250 -22.32 20.20 1.89
CA ARG A 250 -23.31 20.45 2.95
C ARG A 250 -24.74 20.40 2.45
N SER A 251 -24.99 20.81 1.20
CA SER A 251 -26.34 20.87 0.64
C SER A 251 -26.93 19.51 0.26
N ILE A 252 -26.08 18.50 0.01
CA ILE A 252 -26.52 17.21 -0.55
C ILE A 252 -26.55 16.06 0.45
N GLY A 253 -25.97 16.20 1.65
CA GLY A 253 -25.92 15.06 2.55
C GLY A 253 -25.32 15.33 3.93
N LYS A 254 -25.12 14.23 4.66
CA LYS A 254 -24.56 14.25 6.01
C LYS A 254 -23.06 14.56 5.95
N THR A 255 -22.64 15.54 6.74
CA THR A 255 -21.23 15.83 7.00
C THR A 255 -20.83 15.36 8.39
N THR A 256 -19.54 15.15 8.61
CA THR A 256 -18.96 14.86 9.93
C THR A 256 -17.78 15.79 10.22
N THR A 257 -17.57 16.09 11.49
CA THR A 257 -16.41 16.83 12.02
C THR A 257 -15.34 15.91 12.59
N ASP A 258 -15.58 14.59 12.63
CA ASP A 258 -14.56 13.58 12.93
C ASP A 258 -14.12 12.91 11.62
N TRP A 259 -12.85 13.06 11.26
CA TRP A 259 -12.33 12.49 10.03
C TRP A 259 -12.33 10.97 10.05
N ARG A 260 -12.34 10.34 11.24
CA ARG A 260 -12.40 8.88 11.42
C ARG A 260 -13.74 8.29 10.98
N ASP A 261 -14.78 9.11 10.91
CA ASP A 261 -16.10 8.73 10.40
C ASP A 261 -16.21 8.84 8.87
N LEU A 262 -15.21 9.41 8.19
CA LEU A 262 -15.22 9.56 6.75
C LEU A 262 -15.01 8.23 6.04
N LYS A 263 -15.54 8.16 4.83
CA LYS A 263 -15.33 7.03 3.92
C LYS A 263 -14.39 7.43 2.80
N PRO A 264 -13.63 6.47 2.23
CA PRO A 264 -12.87 6.75 1.03
C PRO A 264 -13.73 7.44 -0.03
N GLY A 265 -13.18 8.45 -0.69
CA GLY A 265 -13.88 9.31 -1.63
C GLY A 265 -14.41 10.60 -1.01
N ASP A 266 -14.76 10.64 0.27
CA ASP A 266 -15.30 11.86 0.89
C ASP A 266 -14.34 13.04 0.75
N ILE A 267 -14.90 14.24 0.55
CA ILE A 267 -14.11 15.46 0.45
C ILE A 267 -13.94 16.04 1.86
N MET A 268 -12.69 16.35 2.18
CA MET A 268 -12.27 16.95 3.45
C MET A 268 -12.04 18.45 3.25
N PHE A 269 -12.45 19.27 4.22
CA PHE A 269 -12.31 20.72 4.18
C PHE A 269 -11.55 21.23 5.39
N PHE A 270 -10.59 22.12 5.15
CA PHE A 270 -9.63 22.56 6.16
C PHE A 270 -9.56 24.07 6.29
N MET A 271 -9.26 24.54 7.49
CA MET A 271 -8.94 25.94 7.79
C MET A 271 -7.49 26.28 7.43
N SER A 272 -7.13 27.55 7.59
CA SER A 272 -5.76 28.05 7.50
C SER A 272 -4.80 27.28 8.40
N TYR A 273 -3.53 27.28 8.00
CA TYR A 273 -2.46 26.74 8.82
C TYR A 273 -2.05 27.79 9.84
N GLU A 274 -2.08 27.43 11.12
CA GLU A 274 -1.66 28.30 12.24
C GLU A 274 -0.32 27.83 12.84
N GLY A 275 0.05 26.57 12.59
CA GLY A 275 1.28 25.96 13.06
C GLY A 275 1.23 24.43 12.96
N SER A 276 2.31 23.76 13.37
CA SER A 276 2.43 22.30 13.25
C SER A 276 1.86 21.57 14.46
N ASP A 277 1.75 22.24 15.60
CA ASP A 277 1.43 21.62 16.88
C ASP A 277 -0.05 21.80 17.20
N GLU A 278 -0.63 20.86 17.96
CA GLU A 278 -2.04 20.93 18.36
C GLU A 278 -2.35 22.23 19.14
N THR A 279 -1.39 22.68 19.96
CA THR A 279 -1.49 23.89 20.78
C THR A 279 -1.66 25.16 19.94
N ASP A 280 -1.19 25.17 18.70
CA ASP A 280 -1.35 26.31 17.78
C ASP A 280 -2.82 26.55 17.40
N TYR A 281 -3.69 25.57 17.68
CA TYR A 281 -5.11 25.59 17.36
C TYR A 281 -6.00 25.66 18.60
N GLU A 282 -5.42 25.76 19.81
CA GLU A 282 -6.18 25.89 21.06
C GLU A 282 -7.10 27.12 21.05
N GLY A 283 -8.35 26.94 21.49
CA GLY A 283 -9.34 28.01 21.54
C GLY A 283 -9.94 28.41 20.19
N ILE A 284 -9.49 27.83 19.07
CA ILE A 284 -10.06 28.11 17.74
C ILE A 284 -11.37 27.34 17.55
N ASN A 285 -12.46 28.07 17.32
CA ASN A 285 -13.69 27.47 16.83
C ASN A 285 -13.58 27.12 15.34
N LYS A 286 -13.15 25.88 15.03
CA LYS A 286 -12.94 25.38 13.65
C LYS A 286 -14.18 25.53 12.76
N SER A 287 -15.37 25.30 13.30
CA SER A 287 -16.63 25.36 12.53
C SER A 287 -16.95 26.75 11.97
N GLY A 288 -16.44 27.81 12.63
CA GLY A 288 -16.57 29.19 12.19
C GLY A 288 -15.43 29.67 11.28
N GLN A 289 -14.41 28.85 11.06
CA GLN A 289 -13.26 29.24 10.25
C GLN A 289 -13.54 29.18 8.75
N ARG A 290 -12.83 30.05 8.02
CA ARG A 290 -12.88 30.06 6.56
C ARG A 290 -12.15 28.85 5.99
N ILE A 291 -12.79 28.17 5.04
CA ILE A 291 -12.16 27.09 4.28
C ILE A 291 -11.10 27.66 3.34
N THR A 292 -9.89 27.13 3.48
CA THR A 292 -8.72 27.49 2.66
C THR A 292 -8.20 26.33 1.82
N HIS A 293 -8.51 25.09 2.18
CA HIS A 293 -8.00 23.89 1.50
C HIS A 293 -9.02 22.75 1.49
N ASN A 294 -8.85 21.80 0.55
CA ASN A 294 -9.61 20.56 0.50
C ASN A 294 -8.80 19.38 -0.08
N ALA A 295 -9.23 18.16 0.28
CA ALA A 295 -8.58 16.91 -0.11
C ALA A 295 -9.62 15.78 -0.30
N ILE A 296 -9.22 14.69 -0.93
CA ILE A 296 -10.02 13.46 -1.03
C ILE A 296 -9.52 12.48 0.04
N TYR A 297 -10.40 12.01 0.91
CA TYR A 297 -10.06 10.97 1.89
C TYR A 297 -9.89 9.62 1.18
N LEU A 298 -8.85 8.88 1.54
CA LEU A 298 -8.54 7.57 0.94
C LEU A 298 -8.87 6.39 1.88
N GLY A 299 -9.28 6.66 3.12
CA GLY A 299 -9.30 5.65 4.20
C GLY A 299 -7.98 5.62 4.97
N ASP A 300 -7.98 4.96 6.13
CA ASP A 300 -6.78 4.68 6.94
C ASP A 300 -5.92 5.92 7.25
N GLY A 301 -6.61 7.05 7.47
CA GLY A 301 -5.97 8.33 7.74
C GLY A 301 -5.17 8.89 6.56
N LYS A 302 -5.38 8.43 5.33
CA LYS A 302 -4.67 8.90 4.13
C LYS A 302 -5.52 9.92 3.36
N ILE A 303 -4.86 10.95 2.85
CA ILE A 303 -5.50 12.03 2.08
C ILE A 303 -4.77 12.25 0.76
N LEU A 304 -5.52 12.43 -0.33
CA LEU A 304 -5.02 12.74 -1.66
C LEU A 304 -5.27 14.22 -1.96
N GLN A 305 -4.19 14.97 -2.21
CA GLN A 305 -4.26 16.43 -2.27
C GLN A 305 -3.07 17.09 -2.99
N THR A 306 -3.17 18.39 -3.21
CA THR A 306 -2.04 19.29 -3.52
C THR A 306 -2.29 20.65 -2.86
N TYR A 307 -1.28 21.27 -2.24
CA TYR A 307 -1.53 22.42 -1.35
C TYR A 307 -0.47 23.54 -1.37
N SER A 308 0.70 23.32 -1.97
CA SER A 308 1.71 24.37 -2.17
C SER A 308 2.73 23.98 -3.24
N LYS A 309 3.51 24.94 -3.75
CA LYS A 309 4.63 24.64 -4.66
C LYS A 309 5.66 23.72 -3.99
N ASP A 310 5.93 23.97 -2.71
CA ASP A 310 6.93 23.22 -1.94
C ASP A 310 6.48 21.80 -1.57
N SER A 311 5.16 21.52 -1.63
CA SER A 311 4.62 20.17 -1.41
C SER A 311 4.99 19.17 -2.51
N GLY A 312 5.46 19.62 -3.67
CA GLY A 312 5.84 18.73 -4.78
C GLY A 312 4.69 18.30 -5.69
N GLY A 313 3.52 18.93 -5.58
CA GLY A 313 2.37 18.69 -6.46
C GLY A 313 1.29 17.81 -5.82
N VAL A 314 0.57 17.05 -6.64
CA VAL A 314 -0.44 16.09 -6.15
C VAL A 314 0.26 14.92 -5.47
N ARG A 315 -0.14 14.62 -4.23
CA ARG A 315 0.52 13.64 -3.37
C ARG A 315 -0.46 13.02 -2.38
N ILE A 316 0.03 12.00 -1.69
CA ILE A 316 -0.68 11.35 -0.59
C ILE A 316 0.02 11.75 0.71
N ASP A 317 -0.77 12.22 1.68
CA ASP A 317 -0.32 12.52 3.04
C ASP A 317 -1.11 11.70 4.07
N THR A 318 -0.71 11.79 5.33
CA THR A 318 -1.47 11.26 6.47
C THR A 318 -2.11 12.41 7.24
N ILE A 319 -3.34 12.23 7.73
CA ILE A 319 -4.03 13.25 8.51
C ILE A 319 -3.73 13.16 10.01
N GLY A 320 -3.67 11.95 10.56
CA GLY A 320 -3.57 11.71 11.99
C GLY A 320 -2.26 12.24 12.58
N ASP A 321 -2.36 12.83 13.78
CA ASP A 321 -1.23 13.38 14.55
C ASP A 321 -0.38 14.40 13.75
N ASP A 322 -1.01 15.08 12.79
CA ASP A 322 -0.39 16.09 11.93
C ASP A 322 -1.31 17.33 11.88
N HIS A 323 -0.77 18.45 11.42
CA HIS A 323 -1.48 19.71 11.27
C HIS A 323 -2.75 19.58 10.42
N TRP A 324 -2.85 18.56 9.56
CA TRP A 324 -4.06 18.27 8.81
C TRP A 324 -5.25 17.90 9.71
N GLU A 325 -5.03 17.14 10.79
CA GLU A 325 -6.06 16.84 11.78
C GLU A 325 -6.46 18.10 12.54
N TYR A 326 -5.48 18.92 12.93
CA TYR A 326 -5.76 20.15 13.67
C TYR A 326 -6.53 21.18 12.81
N ARG A 327 -6.34 21.14 11.50
CA ARG A 327 -7.01 22.05 10.54
C ARG A 327 -8.33 21.50 10.00
N PHE A 328 -8.67 20.24 10.26
CA PHE A 328 -9.89 19.62 9.73
C PHE A 328 -11.14 20.30 10.30
N ILE A 329 -11.99 20.85 9.42
CA ILE A 329 -13.25 21.48 9.81
C ILE A 329 -14.38 20.45 9.73
N PHE A 330 -14.56 19.85 8.56
CA PHE A 330 -15.53 18.81 8.30
C PHE A 330 -15.24 18.09 6.98
N GLY A 331 -15.92 16.97 6.75
CA GLY A 331 -15.95 16.31 5.46
C GLY A 331 -17.30 15.66 5.18
N GLY A 332 -17.49 15.21 3.95
CA GLY A 332 -18.73 14.54 3.54
C GLY A 332 -18.66 14.00 2.12
N SER A 333 -19.66 13.17 1.80
CA SER A 333 -19.72 12.47 0.53
C SER A 333 -20.34 13.31 -0.58
N VAL A 334 -19.88 13.05 -1.79
CA VAL A 334 -20.46 13.55 -3.05
C VAL A 334 -21.19 12.42 -3.80
N LEU A 335 -21.01 11.17 -3.39
CA LEU A 335 -21.45 9.96 -4.11
C LEU A 335 -22.49 9.13 -3.36
#